data_AF-A0A1F2S902-F1
#
_entry.id   AF-A0A1F2S902-F1
#
_cell.length_a   1.000
_cell.length_b   1.000
_cell.length_c   1.000
_cell.angle_alpha   90.00
_cell.angle_beta   90.00
_cell.angle_gamma   90.00
#
_symmetry.space_group_name_H-M   'P 1'
#
loop_
_entity.id
_entity.type
_entity.pdbx_description
1 polymer ?
#
loop_
_entity_poly.entity_id
_entity_poly.type
_entity_poly.pdbx_seq_one_letter_code
_entity_poly.pdbx_strand_id
1 'polypeptide(L)'
;MKPAELQQILGEFAAERLALVARHEAGARAVSHYDFNNAYQYVINREETQLGWLRSALDEYGAPLPPASAAMAVPNVPKLGRQVAPSAFRAVLEDDARLLAAFVERWNPRVESMTHARHRLMLGVILGESREHQRTFEQAAAGIEDLLGRRTGGVPRQGSVLPVRWME
;
A
#
# COMPACT_ATOMS: atom_id res chain seq x y z
N MET A 1 -7.53 27.75 -5.94
CA MET A 1 -6.42 27.01 -6.58
C MET A 1 -6.68 26.95 -8.07
N LYS A 2 -5.67 27.15 -8.92
CA LYS A 2 -5.85 27.11 -10.39
C LYS A 2 -5.95 25.65 -10.88
N PRO A 3 -6.66 25.37 -11.99
CA PRO A 3 -6.78 24.01 -12.52
C PRO A 3 -5.43 23.32 -12.79
N ALA A 4 -4.46 24.04 -13.35
CA ALA A 4 -3.12 23.51 -13.62
C ALA A 4 -2.36 23.10 -12.34
N GLU A 5 -2.48 23.90 -11.26
CA GLU A 5 -1.87 23.57 -9.95
C GLU A 5 -2.49 22.30 -9.36
N LEU A 6 -3.80 22.14 -9.53
CA LEU A 6 -4.56 20.99 -9.03
C LEU A 6 -4.23 19.71 -9.80
N GLN A 7 -4.18 19.79 -11.13
CA GLN A 7 -3.73 18.70 -12.00
C GLN A 7 -2.31 18.26 -11.64
N GLN A 8 -1.41 19.22 -11.39
CA GLN A 8 -0.03 18.91 -10.98
C GLN A 8 0.00 18.15 -9.64
N ILE A 9 -0.71 18.64 -8.62
CA ILE A 9 -0.77 17.98 -7.30
C ILE A 9 -1.33 16.56 -7.43
N LEU A 10 -2.42 16.38 -8.18
CA LEU A 10 -3.04 15.07 -8.41
C LEU A 10 -2.08 14.12 -9.14
N GLY A 11 -1.37 14.62 -10.15
CA GLY A 11 -0.40 13.83 -10.91
C GLY A 11 0.79 13.38 -10.04
N GLU A 12 1.42 14.30 -9.31
CA GLU A 12 2.51 13.98 -8.39
C GLU A 12 2.07 12.95 -7.32
N PHE A 13 0.89 13.14 -6.73
CA PHE A 13 0.34 12.22 -5.73
C PHE A 13 0.07 10.83 -6.33
N ALA A 14 -0.49 10.78 -7.54
CA ALA A 14 -0.79 9.55 -8.23
C ALA A 14 0.47 8.77 -8.63
N ALA A 15 1.51 9.45 -9.09
CA ALA A 15 2.79 8.82 -9.44
C ALA A 15 3.44 8.13 -8.23
N GLU A 16 3.45 8.80 -7.06
CA GLU A 16 3.97 8.22 -5.82
C GLU A 16 3.08 7.08 -5.30
N ARG A 17 1.75 7.23 -5.36
CA ARG A 17 0.82 6.14 -5.01
C ARG A 17 1.06 4.90 -5.87
N LEU A 18 1.21 5.08 -7.18
CA LEU A 18 1.43 3.98 -8.11
C LEU A 18 2.75 3.24 -7.80
N ALA A 19 3.79 3.98 -7.39
CA ALA A 19 5.05 3.37 -6.96
C ALA A 19 4.88 2.55 -5.66
N LEU A 20 4.07 3.03 -4.69
CA LEU A 20 3.75 2.26 -3.48
C LEU A 20 2.97 0.98 -3.80
N VAL A 21 1.97 1.04 -4.69
CA VAL A 21 1.24 -0.16 -5.11
C VAL A 21 2.20 -1.19 -5.72
N ALA A 22 3.06 -0.76 -6.65
CA ALA A 22 4.06 -1.64 -7.24
C ALA A 22 5.02 -2.24 -6.19
N ARG A 23 5.41 -1.45 -5.18
CA ARG A 23 6.23 -1.93 -4.04
C ARG A 23 5.50 -2.96 -3.18
N HIS A 24 4.21 -2.76 -2.93
CA HIS A 24 3.40 -3.71 -2.15
C HIS A 24 3.12 -4.99 -2.94
N GLU A 25 2.87 -4.92 -4.25
CA GLU A 25 2.78 -6.11 -5.10
C GLU A 25 4.08 -6.92 -5.12
N ALA A 26 5.23 -6.24 -5.17
CA ALA A 26 6.53 -6.89 -5.07
C ALA A 26 6.76 -7.49 -3.67
N GLY A 27 6.33 -6.80 -2.60
CA GLY A 27 6.31 -7.32 -1.24
C GLY A 27 5.46 -8.58 -1.10
N ALA A 28 4.26 -8.59 -1.67
CA ALA A 28 3.36 -9.75 -1.70
C ALA A 28 3.99 -10.97 -2.42
N ARG A 29 4.84 -10.75 -3.42
CA ARG A 29 5.59 -11.85 -4.07
C ARG A 29 6.73 -12.39 -3.19
N ALA A 30 7.29 -11.56 -2.31
CA ALA A 30 8.39 -11.95 -1.42
C ALA A 30 7.89 -12.55 -0.09
N VAL A 31 6.77 -12.09 0.44
CA VAL A 31 6.22 -12.48 1.74
C VAL A 31 5.30 -13.70 1.57
N SER A 32 5.84 -14.89 1.79
CA SER A 32 5.09 -16.15 1.63
C SER A 32 4.30 -16.57 2.86
N HIS A 33 4.42 -15.86 3.99
CA HIS A 33 3.62 -16.10 5.19
C HIS A 33 2.14 -15.82 4.90
N TYR A 34 1.27 -16.80 5.16
CA TYR A 34 -0.14 -16.73 4.76
C TYR A 34 -0.87 -15.49 5.28
N ASP A 35 -0.77 -15.23 6.59
CA ASP A 35 -1.51 -14.14 7.22
C ASP A 35 -0.99 -12.76 6.78
N PHE A 36 0.32 -12.64 6.56
CA PHE A 36 0.93 -11.39 6.11
C PHE A 36 0.67 -11.15 4.61
N ASN A 37 0.70 -12.22 3.80
CA ASN A 37 0.37 -12.11 2.39
C ASN A 37 -1.08 -11.68 2.18
N ASN A 38 -2.03 -12.24 2.95
CA ASN A 38 -3.41 -11.79 2.91
C ASN A 38 -3.57 -10.32 3.31
N ALA A 39 -2.78 -9.83 4.27
CA ALA A 39 -2.74 -8.40 4.59
C ALA A 39 -2.26 -7.57 3.40
N TYR A 40 -1.24 -8.01 2.64
CA TYR A 40 -0.87 -7.37 1.38
C TYR A 40 -2.02 -7.37 0.37
N GLN A 41 -2.71 -8.50 0.17
CA GLN A 41 -3.84 -8.55 -0.79
C GLN A 41 -4.94 -7.56 -0.41
N TYR A 42 -5.26 -7.46 0.89
CA TYR A 42 -6.20 -6.47 1.39
C TYR A 42 -5.75 -5.03 1.10
N VAL A 43 -4.50 -4.70 1.43
CA VAL A 43 -3.90 -3.38 1.18
C VAL A 43 -3.91 -3.03 -0.31
N ILE A 44 -3.43 -3.94 -1.17
CA ILE A 44 -3.34 -3.72 -2.63
C ILE A 44 -4.73 -3.45 -3.21
N ASN A 45 -5.74 -4.24 -2.84
CA ASN A 45 -7.11 -4.04 -3.34
C ASN A 45 -7.67 -2.65 -2.98
N ARG A 46 -7.35 -2.14 -1.78
CA ARG A 46 -7.74 -0.79 -1.35
C ARG A 46 -6.99 0.26 -2.18
N GLU A 47 -5.69 0.07 -2.40
CA GLU A 47 -4.88 1.01 -3.16
C GLU A 47 -5.22 1.05 -4.66
N GLU A 48 -5.56 -0.10 -5.27
CA GLU A 48 -6.08 -0.17 -6.64
C GLU A 48 -7.39 0.66 -6.77
N THR A 49 -8.26 0.59 -5.75
CA THR A 49 -9.47 1.44 -5.71
C THR A 49 -9.12 2.93 -5.64
N GLN A 50 -8.13 3.31 -4.82
CA GLN A 50 -7.67 4.69 -4.69
C GLN A 50 -7.03 5.21 -5.99
N LEU A 51 -6.27 4.38 -6.72
CA LEU A 51 -5.77 4.68 -8.06
C LEU A 51 -6.91 4.91 -9.05
N GLY A 52 -8.01 4.17 -8.91
CA GLY A 52 -9.25 4.43 -9.64
C GLY A 52 -9.78 5.85 -9.42
N TRP A 53 -9.86 6.30 -8.17
CA TRP A 53 -10.29 7.67 -7.84
C TRP A 53 -9.35 8.73 -8.40
N LEU A 54 -8.04 8.52 -8.29
CA LEU A 54 -7.02 9.44 -8.80
C LEU A 54 -7.07 9.56 -10.33
N ARG A 55 -7.25 8.43 -11.04
CA ARG A 55 -7.44 8.41 -12.48
C ARG A 55 -8.68 9.22 -12.88
N SER A 56 -9.82 8.95 -12.25
CA SER A 56 -11.05 9.71 -12.52
C SER A 56 -10.87 11.21 -12.25
N ALA A 57 -10.17 11.59 -11.19
CA ALA A 57 -9.90 12.99 -10.88
C ALA A 57 -8.99 13.66 -11.93
N LEU A 58 -8.02 12.94 -12.49
CA LEU A 58 -7.13 13.42 -13.55
C LEU A 58 -7.86 13.53 -14.91
N ASP A 59 -8.75 12.58 -15.21
CA ASP A 59 -9.57 12.56 -16.43
C ASP A 59 -10.45 13.82 -16.55
N GLU A 60 -10.92 14.37 -15.42
CA GLU A 60 -11.68 15.64 -15.38
C GLU A 60 -10.89 16.84 -15.93
N TYR A 61 -9.56 16.75 -15.95
CA TYR A 61 -8.65 17.76 -16.50
C TYR A 61 -8.04 17.33 -17.84
N GLY A 62 -8.52 16.23 -18.43
CA GLY A 62 -7.96 15.65 -19.66
C GLY A 62 -6.52 15.15 -19.48
N ALA A 63 -6.13 14.81 -18.24
CA ALA A 63 -4.80 14.35 -17.91
C ALA A 63 -4.79 12.82 -17.73
N PRO A 64 -3.85 12.07 -18.34
CA PRO A 64 -3.72 10.65 -18.08
C PRO A 64 -3.12 10.39 -16.69
N LEU A 65 -3.30 9.17 -16.18
CA LEU A 65 -2.55 8.69 -15.02
C LEU A 65 -1.04 8.72 -15.36
N PRO A 66 -0.19 9.36 -14.54
CA PRO A 66 1.23 9.44 -14.81
C PRO A 66 1.91 8.08 -14.58
N PRO A 67 3.12 7.87 -15.13
CA PRO A 67 3.94 6.73 -14.74
C PRO A 67 4.28 6.79 -13.24
N ALA A 68 4.59 5.63 -12.67
CA ALA A 68 5.02 5.54 -11.29
C ALA A 68 6.28 6.40 -11.06
N SER A 69 6.41 6.98 -9.87
CA SER A 69 7.67 7.55 -9.44
C SER A 69 8.76 6.46 -9.31
N ALA A 70 9.98 6.84 -8.91
CA ALA A 70 11.11 5.93 -8.79
C ALA A 70 10.74 4.61 -8.10
N ALA A 71 11.12 3.50 -8.72
CA ALA A 71 10.84 2.16 -8.20
C ALA A 71 11.49 1.96 -6.83
N MET A 72 10.72 1.40 -5.90
CA MET A 72 11.19 1.08 -4.55
C MET A 72 11.55 -0.40 -4.49
N ALA A 73 12.76 -0.70 -4.03
CA ALA A 73 13.24 -2.08 -3.91
C ALA A 73 12.59 -2.79 -2.73
N VAL A 74 12.37 -4.10 -2.86
CA VAL A 74 11.97 -4.97 -1.76
C VAL A 74 13.25 -5.54 -1.13
N PRO A 75 13.40 -5.49 0.22
CA PRO A 75 14.50 -6.17 0.89
C PRO A 75 14.56 -7.66 0.53
N ASN A 76 15.77 -8.20 0.36
CA ASN A 76 15.95 -9.62 0.04
C ASN A 76 15.46 -10.49 1.20
N VAL A 77 14.51 -11.37 0.91
CA VAL A 77 14.07 -12.42 1.84
C VAL A 77 14.85 -13.70 1.53
N PRO A 78 15.50 -14.35 2.51
CA PRO A 78 16.18 -15.63 2.29
C PRO A 78 15.25 -16.70 1.71
N LYS A 79 15.80 -17.67 0.97
CA LYS A 79 15.01 -18.85 0.56
C LYS A 79 14.65 -19.65 1.80
N LEU A 80 13.36 -19.69 2.13
CA LEU A 80 12.86 -20.34 3.34
C LEU A 80 12.20 -21.68 2.98
N GLY A 81 12.33 -22.66 3.87
CA GLY A 81 11.70 -23.97 3.72
C GLY A 81 10.17 -23.93 3.88
N ARG A 82 9.52 -25.09 4.00
CA ARG A 82 8.04 -25.17 4.13
C ARG A 82 7.46 -24.51 5.38
N GLN A 83 8.26 -24.35 6.43
CA GLN A 83 7.89 -23.60 7.63
C GLN A 83 8.73 -22.34 7.68
N VAL A 84 8.06 -21.20 7.59
CA VAL A 84 8.71 -19.90 7.57
C VAL A 84 8.30 -19.14 8.82
N ALA A 85 9.27 -18.82 9.67
CA ALA A 85 9.01 -18.00 10.85
C ALA A 85 8.57 -16.59 10.42
N PRO A 86 7.54 -15.99 11.06
CA PRO A 86 7.09 -14.63 10.79
C PRO A 86 8.22 -13.59 10.77
N SER A 87 9.22 -13.75 11.64
CA SER A 87 10.39 -12.87 11.76
C SER A 87 11.23 -12.79 10.47
N ALA A 88 11.15 -13.77 9.58
CA ALA A 88 11.89 -13.77 8.31
C ALA A 88 11.45 -12.65 7.35
N PHE A 89 10.24 -12.11 7.54
CA PHE A 89 9.68 -11.05 6.69
C PHE A 89 9.72 -9.66 7.34
N ARG A 90 10.22 -9.56 8.58
CA ARG A 90 10.20 -8.32 9.36
C ARG A 90 10.79 -7.13 8.60
N ALA A 91 11.95 -7.30 7.96
CA ALA A 91 12.61 -6.22 7.24
C ALA A 91 11.76 -5.67 6.07
N VAL A 92 11.01 -6.53 5.38
CA VAL A 92 10.12 -6.10 4.29
C VAL A 92 8.94 -5.31 4.84
N LEU A 93 8.34 -5.80 5.93
CA LEU A 93 7.17 -5.20 6.59
C LEU A 93 7.51 -3.86 7.25
N GLU A 94 8.65 -3.76 7.95
CA GLU A 94 9.15 -2.51 8.53
C GLU A 94 9.43 -1.46 7.45
N ASP A 95 9.99 -1.90 6.32
CA ASP A 95 10.26 -1.00 5.20
C ASP A 95 8.96 -0.47 4.56
N ASP A 96 7.94 -1.32 4.37
CA ASP A 96 6.63 -0.90 3.85
C ASP A 96 5.91 0.07 4.80
N ALA A 97 5.96 -0.19 6.12
CA ALA A 97 5.47 0.76 7.13
C ALA A 97 6.18 2.12 7.04
N ARG A 98 7.52 2.12 6.93
CA ARG A 98 8.34 3.34 6.80
C ARG A 98 8.03 4.12 5.52
N LEU A 99 7.85 3.43 4.40
CA LEU A 99 7.52 4.06 3.11
C LEU A 99 6.13 4.72 3.14
N LEU A 100 5.14 4.07 3.75
CA LEU A 100 3.81 4.65 3.96
C LEU A 100 3.85 5.86 4.90
N ALA A 101 4.62 5.79 5.99
CA ALA A 101 4.83 6.92 6.89
C ALA A 101 5.43 8.13 6.15
N ALA A 102 6.48 7.90 5.34
CA ALA A 102 7.13 8.94 4.56
C ALA A 102 6.21 9.55 3.49
N PHE A 103 5.36 8.73 2.86
CA PHE A 103 4.34 9.20 1.94
C PHE A 103 3.33 10.11 2.64
N VAL A 104 2.81 9.67 3.79
CA VAL A 104 1.85 10.46 4.58
C VAL A 104 2.46 11.77 5.05
N GLU A 105 3.65 11.75 5.62
CA GLU A 105 4.36 12.93 6.11
C GLU A 105 4.56 13.98 5.01
N ARG A 106 4.99 13.54 3.82
CA ARG A 106 5.20 14.41 2.66
C ARG A 106 3.92 15.07 2.17
N TRP A 107 2.83 14.31 2.10
CA TRP A 107 1.61 14.75 1.44
C TRP A 107 0.61 15.45 2.35
N ASN A 108 0.62 15.15 3.64
CA ASN A 108 -0.30 15.75 4.60
C ASN A 108 -0.33 17.30 4.53
N PRO A 109 0.81 18.02 4.63
CA PRO A 109 0.77 19.49 4.59
C PRO A 109 0.32 20.04 3.22
N ARG A 110 0.70 19.38 2.13
CA ARG A 110 0.30 19.76 0.76
C ARG A 110 -1.22 19.60 0.59
N VAL A 111 -1.79 18.50 1.07
CA VAL A 111 -3.25 18.26 1.01
C VAL A 111 -4.02 19.23 1.91
N GLU A 112 -3.55 19.49 3.14
CA GLU A 112 -4.20 20.42 4.07
C GLU A 112 -4.28 21.85 3.51
N SER A 113 -3.24 22.30 2.81
CA SER A 113 -3.20 23.62 2.18
C SER A 113 -4.09 23.76 0.92
N MET A 114 -4.67 22.66 0.41
CA MET A 114 -5.53 22.72 -0.77
C MET A 114 -6.83 23.49 -0.49
N THR A 115 -7.17 24.41 -1.38
CA THR A 115 -8.46 25.13 -1.33
C THR A 115 -9.57 24.41 -2.08
N HIS A 116 -9.25 23.44 -2.95
CA HIS A 116 -10.24 22.66 -3.70
C HIS A 116 -10.83 21.52 -2.85
N ALA A 117 -12.00 21.75 -2.24
CA ALA A 117 -12.58 20.89 -1.21
C ALA A 117 -12.73 19.41 -1.61
N ARG A 118 -13.28 19.10 -2.79
CA ARG A 118 -13.53 17.72 -3.23
C ARG A 118 -12.25 16.88 -3.28
N HIS A 119 -11.24 17.34 -4.01
CA HIS A 119 -9.97 16.63 -4.12
C HIS A 119 -9.18 16.64 -2.80
N ARG A 120 -9.25 17.71 -2.01
CA ARG A 120 -8.67 17.70 -0.66
C ARG A 120 -9.25 16.56 0.18
N LEU A 121 -10.58 16.41 0.18
CA LEU A 121 -11.26 15.33 0.93
C LEU A 121 -10.87 13.95 0.39
N MET A 122 -10.87 13.76 -0.92
CA MET A 122 -10.44 12.51 -1.56
C MET A 122 -9.00 12.14 -1.16
N LEU A 123 -8.05 13.06 -1.32
CA LEU A 123 -6.65 12.82 -0.93
C LEU A 123 -6.51 12.62 0.58
N GLY A 124 -7.31 13.32 1.39
CA GLY A 124 -7.37 13.12 2.84
C GLY A 124 -7.83 11.71 3.23
N VAL A 125 -8.84 11.16 2.55
CA VAL A 125 -9.26 9.75 2.75
C VAL A 125 -8.12 8.80 2.39
N ILE A 126 -7.46 9.01 1.25
CA ILE A 126 -6.33 8.17 0.84
C ILE A 126 -5.18 8.23 1.85
N LEU A 127 -4.86 9.42 2.39
CA LEU A 127 -3.85 9.57 3.45
C LEU A 127 -4.27 8.90 4.77
N GLY A 128 -5.56 8.95 5.12
CA GLY A 128 -6.11 8.21 6.25
C GLY A 128 -5.93 6.70 6.09
N GLU A 129 -6.31 6.15 4.94
CA GLU A 129 -6.14 4.73 4.64
C GLU A 129 -4.66 4.31 4.60
N SER A 130 -3.77 5.17 4.11
CA SER A 130 -2.32 4.90 4.20
C SER A 130 -1.80 4.78 5.62
N ARG A 131 -2.33 5.54 6.58
CA ARG A 131 -1.98 5.36 8.00
C ARG A 131 -2.51 4.03 8.53
N GLU A 132 -3.67 3.57 8.07
CA GLU A 132 -4.18 2.23 8.43
C GLU A 132 -3.31 1.12 7.86
N HIS A 133 -2.85 1.26 6.60
CA HIS A 133 -1.93 0.31 5.99
C HIS A 133 -0.59 0.31 6.73
N GLN A 134 -0.06 1.48 7.11
CA GLN A 134 1.15 1.59 7.93
C GLN A 134 1.00 0.79 9.22
N ARG A 135 -0.07 1.04 9.99
CA ARG A 135 -0.33 0.29 11.24
C ARG A 135 -0.44 -1.21 11.02
N THR A 136 -1.06 -1.62 9.91
CA THR A 136 -1.17 -3.04 9.54
C THR A 136 0.21 -3.67 9.35
N PHE A 137 1.12 -3.00 8.63
CA PHE A 137 2.48 -3.50 8.43
C PHE A 137 3.33 -3.44 9.71
N GLU A 138 3.16 -2.44 10.55
CA GLU A 138 3.82 -2.37 11.88
C GLU A 138 3.40 -3.55 12.77
N GLN A 139 2.10 -3.87 12.81
CA GLN A 139 1.60 -5.03 13.54
C GLN A 139 2.14 -6.35 12.98
N ALA A 140 2.19 -6.48 11.64
CA ALA A 140 2.76 -7.64 10.98
C ALA A 140 4.26 -7.80 11.30
N ALA A 141 5.04 -6.71 11.27
CA ALA A 141 6.46 -6.70 11.62
C ALA A 141 6.71 -7.11 13.10
N ALA A 142 5.76 -6.76 13.98
CA ALA A 142 5.74 -7.20 15.37
C ALA A 142 5.35 -8.68 15.55
N GLY A 143 4.97 -9.38 14.47
CA GLY A 143 4.61 -10.80 14.48
C GLY A 143 3.13 -11.07 14.76
N ILE A 144 2.26 -10.06 14.70
CA ILE A 144 0.82 -10.23 14.92
C ILE A 144 0.21 -10.82 13.64
N GLU A 145 -0.39 -12.02 13.74
CA GLU A 145 -0.93 -12.75 12.59
C GLU A 145 -2.45 -12.51 12.39
N ASP A 146 -3.18 -12.07 13.41
CA ASP A 146 -4.63 -11.80 13.34
C ASP A 146 -4.95 -10.40 12.76
N LEU A 147 -4.24 -10.00 11.70
CA LEU A 147 -4.28 -8.64 11.11
C LEU A 147 -5.65 -8.27 10.52
N LEU A 148 -6.36 -9.26 9.99
CA LEU A 148 -7.67 -9.08 9.34
C LEU A 148 -8.82 -9.62 10.22
N GLY A 149 -8.58 -9.67 11.54
CA GLY A 149 -9.54 -10.13 12.53
C GLY A 149 -9.12 -11.41 13.25
N ARG A 150 -9.64 -11.58 14.48
CA ARG A 150 -9.36 -12.75 15.32
C ARG A 150 -10.17 -13.96 14.88
N ARG A 151 -9.56 -15.14 14.97
CA ARG A 151 -10.23 -16.41 14.67
C ARG A 151 -11.17 -16.80 15.81
N THR A 152 -12.36 -17.27 15.47
CA THR A 152 -13.36 -17.78 16.43
C THR A 152 -13.32 -19.31 16.60
N GLY A 153 -12.26 -19.98 16.12
CA GLY A 153 -12.05 -21.44 16.21
C GLY A 153 -11.59 -22.07 14.88
N GLY A 154 -11.07 -23.31 14.90
CA GLY A 154 -10.73 -24.08 13.68
C GLY A 154 -9.31 -24.65 13.61
N VAL A 155 -9.02 -25.33 12.50
CA VAL A 155 -7.70 -25.94 12.20
C VAL A 155 -6.63 -24.85 12.03
N PRO A 156 -5.40 -25.03 12.54
CA PRO A 156 -4.31 -24.07 12.34
C PRO A 156 -4.01 -23.85 10.85
N ARG A 157 -3.89 -22.58 10.42
CA ARG A 157 -3.38 -22.26 9.08
C ARG A 157 -1.89 -22.62 9.04
N GLN A 158 -1.54 -23.65 8.30
CA GLN A 158 -0.15 -24.07 8.08
C GLN A 158 0.19 -23.97 6.60
N GLY A 159 1.42 -23.55 6.29
CA GLY A 159 1.96 -23.53 4.94
C GLY A 159 2.35 -22.14 4.45
N SER A 160 2.76 -22.08 3.20
CA SER A 160 3.22 -20.87 2.50
C SER A 160 2.34 -20.60 1.29
N VAL A 161 2.09 -19.33 0.97
CA VAL A 161 1.39 -18.94 -0.26
C VAL A 161 2.32 -19.13 -1.46
N LEU A 162 1.76 -19.54 -2.61
CA LEU A 162 2.51 -19.64 -3.86
C LEU A 162 2.99 -18.24 -4.29
N PRO A 163 4.17 -18.13 -4.93
CA PRO A 163 4.71 -16.84 -5.36
C PRO A 163 3.94 -16.21 -6.54
N VAL A 164 2.92 -16.89 -7.07
CA VAL A 164 2.11 -16.47 -8.21
C VAL A 164 0.73 -16.03 -7.71
N ARG A 165 0.31 -14.81 -8.08
CA ARG A 165 -1.04 -14.27 -7.81
C ARG A 165 -2.07 -15.07 -8.61
N TRP A 166 -3.19 -15.43 -7.99
CA TRP A 166 -4.36 -15.91 -8.75
C TRP A 166 -4.91 -14.74 -9.58
N MET A 167 -4.97 -14.93 -10.89
CA MET A 167 -5.63 -14.01 -11.83
C MET A 167 -6.92 -14.69 -12.28
N GLU A 168 -8.07 -14.01 -12.16
CA GLU A 168 -9.34 -14.44 -12.75
C GLU A 168 -9.42 -14.10 -14.24
#